data_AF-A0A926JDK8-F1
#
_entry.id   AF-A0A926JDK8-F1
#
_cell.length_a   1.000
_cell.length_b   1.000
_cell.length_c   1.000
_cell.angle_alpha   90.00
_cell.angle_beta   90.00
_cell.angle_gamma   90.00
#
_symmetry.space_group_name_H-M   'P 1'
#
loop_
_entity.id
_entity.type
_entity.pdbx_description
1 polymer ?
#
loop_
_entity_poly.entity_id
_entity_poly.type
_entity_poly.pdbx_seq_one_letter_code
_entity_poly.pdbx_strand_id
1 'polypeptide(L)'
;MIARSIPKATNTESDEQYMNESIQINNVIAIRFSLRMKKEWLQKAYGDEANREAWFAMRADIFKNWIGRAISEQTVKVHRVVVFMDTEDTYLWDKYLDLPLPFVPIFTTAADQASRLREFLYAENIKNIVLSRVDSDDTIAIDYIENLNRDVAALIEAGERRRYIVACNGFVTNLTEIQSLYHNCCPFVSLYIKDYDGSVIYDFEHLKILGRNPVLNQNSSWMQIIHGSNIANKLHRKSRFDSDDVRKMIIGPNLPVETSWPAGFFGIDSQPQ
;
A
#
# COMPACT_ATOMS: atom_id res chain seq x y z
N MET A 1 -60.73 3.93 51.13
CA MET A 1 -59.93 3.14 50.17
C MET A 1 -59.90 3.90 48.86
N ILE A 2 -58.77 4.52 48.52
CA ILE A 2 -58.60 5.31 47.29
C ILE A 2 -57.66 4.51 46.39
N ALA A 3 -58.21 3.91 45.32
CA ALA A 3 -57.45 3.16 44.33
C ALA A 3 -56.66 4.14 43.46
N ARG A 4 -55.33 4.08 43.53
CA ARG A 4 -54.42 4.83 42.65
C ARG A 4 -54.16 4.00 41.40
N SER A 5 -54.54 4.55 40.25
CA SER A 5 -54.24 4.07 38.91
C SER A 5 -52.73 4.12 38.63
N ILE A 6 -52.16 3.02 38.15
CA ILE A 6 -50.77 2.90 37.72
C ILE A 6 -50.69 3.28 36.24
N PRO A 7 -49.80 4.20 35.81
CA PRO A 7 -49.60 4.49 34.39
C PRO A 7 -48.91 3.32 33.69
N LYS A 8 -49.45 2.89 32.54
CA LYS A 8 -48.76 1.97 31.62
C LYS A 8 -47.58 2.71 30.97
N ALA A 9 -46.38 2.15 31.14
CA ALA A 9 -45.21 2.54 30.36
C ALA A 9 -45.36 2.00 28.93
N THR A 10 -45.52 2.91 27.97
CA THR A 10 -45.35 2.63 26.54
C THR A 10 -44.30 3.60 26.04
N ASN A 11 -43.09 3.09 25.77
CA ASN A 11 -42.11 3.66 24.84
C ASN A 11 -40.93 2.68 24.75
N THR A 12 -40.97 1.81 23.74
CA THR A 12 -39.84 0.95 23.32
C THR A 12 -39.72 0.95 21.79
N GLU A 13 -39.77 2.13 21.18
CA GLU A 13 -39.59 2.31 19.72
C GLU A 13 -38.59 3.44 19.39
N SER A 14 -37.73 3.86 20.33
CA SER A 14 -36.74 4.92 20.10
C SER A 14 -35.29 4.46 19.97
N ASP A 15 -35.00 3.15 20.09
CA ASP A 15 -33.61 2.66 20.15
C ASP A 15 -33.08 2.05 18.84
N GLU A 16 -33.91 1.90 17.80
CA GLU A 16 -33.47 1.31 16.51
C GLU A 16 -33.05 2.35 15.45
N GLN A 17 -33.08 3.64 15.79
CA GLN A 17 -32.66 4.70 14.88
C GLN A 17 -31.25 5.25 15.19
N TYR A 18 -30.38 4.42 15.80
CA TYR A 18 -28.93 4.61 15.65
C TYR A 18 -28.55 4.12 14.26
N MET A 19 -28.77 4.98 13.28
CA MET A 19 -28.23 4.84 11.94
C MET A 19 -26.76 4.44 12.05
N ASN A 20 -26.43 3.24 11.55
CA ASN A 20 -25.07 2.78 11.30
C ASN A 20 -24.40 3.81 10.38
N GLU A 21 -23.81 4.87 10.95
CA GLU A 21 -22.82 5.66 10.25
C GLU A 21 -21.73 4.67 9.85
N SER A 22 -21.61 4.43 8.54
CA SER A 22 -20.58 3.55 8.02
C SER A 22 -19.25 4.08 8.52
N ILE A 23 -18.51 3.22 9.23
CA ILE A 23 -17.25 3.60 9.85
C ILE A 23 -16.30 4.04 8.73
N GLN A 24 -15.93 5.32 8.72
CA GLN A 24 -15.00 5.86 7.75
C GLN A 24 -13.59 5.33 8.05
N ILE A 25 -12.97 4.69 7.04
CA ILE A 25 -11.58 4.21 7.07
C ILE A 25 -10.75 5.08 6.12
N ASN A 26 -9.72 5.74 6.64
CA ASN A 26 -8.90 6.68 5.88
C ASN A 26 -7.61 6.02 5.41
N ASN A 27 -7.60 5.57 4.15
CA ASN A 27 -6.46 4.89 3.54
C ASN A 27 -5.41 5.90 3.06
N VAL A 28 -4.19 5.80 3.61
CA VAL A 28 -3.03 6.60 3.21
C VAL A 28 -1.97 5.67 2.64
N ILE A 29 -1.54 5.90 1.41
CA ILE A 29 -0.46 5.12 0.78
C ILE A 29 0.82 5.96 0.79
N ALA A 30 1.90 5.37 1.29
CA ALA A 30 3.23 5.97 1.35
C ALA A 30 4.15 5.30 0.32
N ILE A 31 4.65 6.09 -0.63
CA ILE A 31 5.48 5.62 -1.74
C ILE A 31 6.81 6.38 -1.75
N ARG A 32 7.92 5.65 -1.76
CA ARG A 32 9.24 6.26 -2.01
C ARG A 32 9.49 6.27 -3.50
N PHE A 33 9.68 7.45 -4.08
CA PHE A 33 9.86 7.59 -5.52
C PHE A 33 11.32 7.90 -5.89
N SER A 34 11.84 9.08 -5.52
CA SER A 34 13.13 9.56 -6.00
C SER A 34 14.20 9.85 -4.94
N LEU A 35 13.91 9.54 -3.67
CA LEU A 35 14.82 9.80 -2.55
C LEU A 35 16.26 9.33 -2.81
N ARG A 36 17.24 10.18 -2.52
CA ARG A 36 18.65 9.80 -2.54
C ARG A 36 18.97 8.88 -1.36
N MET A 37 19.10 7.60 -1.68
CA MET A 37 19.55 6.56 -0.76
C MET A 37 21.08 6.48 -0.70
N LYS A 38 21.63 5.39 -0.15
CA LYS A 38 23.08 5.15 -0.11
C LYS A 38 23.69 5.18 -1.52
N LYS A 39 24.93 5.67 -1.63
CA LYS A 39 25.64 5.88 -2.91
C LYS A 39 25.69 4.62 -3.78
N GLU A 40 25.88 3.45 -3.18
CA GLU A 40 25.95 2.18 -3.90
C GLU A 40 24.62 1.81 -4.57
N TRP A 41 23.50 2.24 -3.98
CA TRP A 41 22.19 2.05 -4.55
C TRP A 41 21.95 3.01 -5.72
N LEU A 42 22.33 4.29 -5.56
CA LEU A 42 22.19 5.30 -6.61
C LEU A 42 23.03 4.95 -7.85
N GLN A 43 24.26 4.47 -7.65
CA GLN A 43 25.12 4.00 -8.75
C GLN A 43 24.48 2.87 -9.56
N LYS A 44 23.73 1.99 -8.90
CA LYS A 44 23.01 0.90 -9.57
C LYS A 44 21.71 1.36 -10.23
N ALA A 45 21.04 2.35 -9.64
CA ALA A 45 19.76 2.86 -10.13
C ALA A 45 19.92 3.69 -11.41
N TYR A 46 20.86 4.64 -11.42
CA TYR A 46 21.08 5.54 -12.57
C TYR A 46 22.55 5.82 -12.89
N GLY A 47 23.48 5.32 -12.09
CA GLY A 47 24.91 5.58 -12.30
C GLY A 47 25.27 7.00 -11.88
N ASP A 48 25.73 7.79 -12.84
CA ASP A 48 26.15 9.17 -12.61
C ASP A 48 24.97 10.12 -12.50
N GLU A 49 25.15 11.21 -11.76
CA GLU A 49 24.12 12.23 -11.52
C GLU A 49 23.56 12.84 -12.82
N ALA A 50 24.38 12.92 -13.87
CA ALA A 50 23.95 13.37 -15.19
C ALA A 50 22.82 12.52 -15.82
N ASN A 51 22.64 11.28 -15.37
CA ASN A 51 21.57 10.39 -15.84
C ASN A 51 20.29 10.47 -15.00
N ARG A 52 20.28 11.26 -13.91
CA ARG A 52 19.16 11.30 -12.96
C ARG A 52 17.83 11.67 -13.62
N GLU A 53 17.82 12.67 -14.49
CA GLU A 53 16.60 13.12 -15.16
C GLU A 53 16.03 12.05 -16.10
N ALA A 54 16.89 11.41 -16.91
CA ALA A 54 16.48 10.32 -17.79
C ALA A 54 15.92 9.12 -17.01
N TRP A 55 16.57 8.77 -15.90
CA TRP A 55 16.07 7.75 -14.97
C TRP A 55 14.72 8.14 -14.36
N PHE A 56 14.57 9.39 -13.93
CA PHE A 56 13.33 9.89 -13.34
C PHE A 56 12.18 9.83 -14.35
N ALA A 57 12.41 10.29 -15.59
CA ALA A 57 11.42 10.25 -16.66
C ALA A 57 10.90 8.82 -16.89
N MET A 58 11.80 7.86 -17.07
CA MET A 58 11.46 6.44 -17.22
C MET A 58 10.66 5.92 -16.01
N ARG A 59 11.10 6.24 -14.78
CA ARG A 59 10.38 5.82 -13.57
C ARG A 59 9.02 6.47 -13.43
N ALA A 60 8.86 7.71 -13.86
CA ALA A 60 7.58 8.40 -13.82
C ALA A 60 6.57 7.71 -14.74
N ASP A 61 7.01 7.25 -15.91
CA ASP A 61 6.14 6.51 -16.84
C ASP A 61 5.73 5.16 -16.25
N ILE A 62 6.67 4.41 -15.66
CA ILE A 62 6.36 3.17 -14.91
C ILE A 62 5.35 3.48 -13.80
N PHE A 63 5.60 4.48 -12.97
CA PHE A 63 4.72 4.84 -11.87
C PHE A 63 3.30 5.16 -12.35
N LYS A 64 3.15 6.03 -13.37
CA LYS A 64 1.85 6.44 -13.91
C LYS A 64 1.08 5.23 -14.47
N ASN A 65 1.75 4.40 -15.26
CA ASN A 65 1.10 3.29 -15.96
C ASN A 65 0.72 2.14 -15.02
N TRP A 66 1.42 1.99 -13.88
CA TRP A 66 1.21 0.89 -12.95
C TRP A 66 0.51 1.33 -11.67
N ILE A 67 1.25 1.79 -10.65
CA ILE A 67 0.66 2.13 -9.35
C ILE A 67 -0.26 3.35 -9.42
N GLY A 68 0.08 4.36 -10.23
CA GLY A 68 -0.71 5.57 -10.42
C GLY A 68 -2.10 5.25 -10.95
N ARG A 69 -2.15 4.45 -12.02
CA ARG A 69 -3.39 3.92 -12.57
C ARG A 69 -4.15 3.05 -11.56
N ALA A 70 -3.46 2.11 -10.91
CA ALA A 70 -4.08 1.23 -9.94
C ALA A 70 -4.76 1.96 -8.78
N ILE A 71 -4.15 3.05 -8.30
CA ILE A 71 -4.74 3.90 -7.27
C ILE A 71 -5.98 4.63 -7.79
N SER A 72 -5.91 5.17 -9.02
CA SER A 72 -7.01 5.97 -9.60
C SER A 72 -8.28 5.14 -9.83
N GLU A 73 -8.08 3.84 -10.13
CA GLU A 73 -9.12 2.88 -10.46
C GLU A 73 -9.49 1.94 -9.29
N GLN A 74 -9.01 2.21 -8.06
CA GLN A 74 -9.44 1.42 -6.90
C GLN A 74 -10.97 1.44 -6.74
N THR A 75 -11.55 0.30 -6.38
CA THR A 75 -12.99 0.17 -6.07
C THR A 75 -13.40 1.04 -4.87
N VAL A 76 -12.48 1.25 -3.93
CA VAL A 76 -12.60 2.20 -2.83
C VAL A 76 -11.55 3.30 -2.96
N LYS A 77 -11.98 4.57 -2.88
CA LYS A 77 -11.06 5.71 -3.02
C LYS A 77 -10.06 5.78 -1.87
N VAL A 78 -8.80 5.97 -2.23
CA VAL A 78 -7.71 6.27 -1.29
C VAL A 78 -7.87 7.70 -0.79
N HIS A 79 -7.66 7.94 0.50
CA HIS A 79 -7.74 9.27 1.10
C HIS A 79 -6.59 10.16 0.61
N ARG A 80 -5.35 9.66 0.73
CA ARG A 80 -4.12 10.35 0.31
C ARG A 80 -3.05 9.37 -0.17
N VAL A 81 -2.25 9.82 -1.12
CA VAL A 81 -1.04 9.11 -1.57
C VAL A 81 0.14 10.03 -1.39
N VAL A 82 0.92 9.77 -0.35
CA VAL A 82 2.15 10.51 -0.06
C VAL A 82 3.27 9.95 -0.91
N VAL A 83 3.80 10.77 -1.82
CA VAL A 83 4.93 10.41 -2.68
C VAL A 83 6.18 11.12 -2.17
N PHE A 84 7.13 10.37 -1.62
CA PHE A 84 8.39 10.93 -1.15
C PHE A 84 9.35 11.17 -2.32
N MET A 85 9.72 12.43 -2.44
CA MET A 85 10.60 12.98 -3.46
C MET A 85 11.88 13.48 -2.80
N ASP A 86 13.01 13.38 -3.50
CA ASP A 86 14.22 14.04 -3.03
C ASP A 86 14.06 15.56 -3.04
N THR A 87 14.70 16.28 -2.11
CA THR A 87 14.61 17.74 -2.01
C THR A 87 15.09 18.47 -3.26
N GLU A 88 15.92 17.83 -4.09
CA GLU A 88 16.45 18.41 -5.33
C GLU A 88 15.55 18.15 -6.56
N ASP A 89 14.47 17.37 -6.43
CA ASP A 89 13.65 16.92 -7.57
C ASP A 89 12.33 17.67 -7.74
N THR A 90 12.16 18.84 -7.12
CA THR A 90 10.93 19.64 -7.26
C THR A 90 10.60 19.92 -8.73
N TYR A 91 11.61 20.30 -9.52
CA TYR A 91 11.43 20.54 -10.95
C TYR A 91 11.11 19.27 -11.76
N LEU A 92 11.57 18.10 -11.31
CA LEU A 92 11.29 16.82 -11.97
C LEU A 92 9.85 16.35 -11.70
N TRP A 93 9.34 16.60 -10.49
CA TRP A 93 7.94 16.38 -10.17
C TRP A 93 7.03 17.15 -11.13
N ASP A 94 7.24 18.46 -11.25
CA ASP A 94 6.44 19.33 -12.12
C ASP A 94 6.55 18.93 -13.60
N LYS A 95 7.73 18.45 -14.01
CA LYS A 95 7.99 18.09 -15.41
C LYS A 95 7.39 16.75 -15.84
N TYR A 96 7.43 15.72 -14.98
CA TYR A 96 7.17 14.33 -15.39
C TYR A 96 6.00 13.65 -14.70
N LEU A 97 5.62 14.11 -13.50
CA LEU A 97 4.55 13.51 -12.71
C LEU A 97 3.30 14.40 -12.70
N ASP A 98 3.41 15.64 -12.21
CA ASP A 98 2.32 16.62 -12.05
C ASP A 98 0.94 15.97 -11.80
N LEU A 99 0.88 15.11 -10.77
CA LEU A 99 -0.29 14.27 -10.53
C LEU A 99 -1.35 15.03 -9.71
N PRO A 100 -2.64 14.92 -10.08
CA PRO A 100 -3.72 15.50 -9.30
C PRO A 100 -3.94 14.72 -7.99
N LEU A 101 -4.89 15.17 -7.17
CA LEU A 101 -5.35 14.40 -6.00
C LEU A 101 -5.75 12.96 -6.42
N PRO A 102 -5.49 11.95 -5.56
CA PRO A 102 -5.07 12.03 -4.17
C PRO A 102 -3.55 12.12 -3.93
N PHE A 103 -2.74 12.32 -4.97
CA PHE A 103 -1.28 12.35 -4.85
C PHE A 103 -0.79 13.66 -4.22
N VAL A 104 0.13 13.53 -3.25
CA VAL A 104 0.74 14.66 -2.53
C VAL A 104 2.25 14.43 -2.47
N PRO A 105 3.06 15.28 -3.11
CA PRO A 105 4.52 15.17 -3.02
C PRO A 105 4.99 15.66 -1.65
N ILE A 106 5.90 14.91 -1.02
CA ILE A 106 6.68 15.37 0.13
C ILE A 106 8.16 15.33 -0.26
N PHE A 107 8.73 16.52 -0.46
CA PHE A 107 10.16 16.70 -0.72
C PHE A 107 10.94 16.59 0.58
N THR A 108 11.81 15.60 0.69
CA THR A 108 12.51 15.24 1.93
C THR A 108 13.81 14.49 1.64
N THR A 109 14.67 14.39 2.65
CA THR A 109 15.78 13.43 2.63
C THR A 109 15.28 12.03 3.02
N ALA A 110 16.05 10.99 2.67
CA ALA A 110 15.74 9.62 3.09
C ALA A 110 15.78 9.44 4.62
N ALA A 111 16.56 10.24 5.34
CA ALA A 111 16.63 10.20 6.80
C ALA A 111 15.38 10.81 7.45
N ASP A 112 14.79 11.83 6.83
CA ASP A 112 13.70 12.61 7.42
C ASP A 112 12.30 12.14 6.99
N GLN A 113 12.18 11.24 6.00
CA GLN A 113 10.91 10.81 5.42
C GLN A 113 9.87 10.37 6.47
N ALA A 114 10.31 9.70 7.55
CA ALA A 114 9.41 9.22 8.60
C ALA A 114 8.87 10.38 9.45
N SER A 115 9.70 11.38 9.77
CA SER A 115 9.26 12.60 10.48
C SER A 115 8.26 13.39 9.63
N ARG A 116 8.57 13.57 8.34
CA ARG A 116 7.69 14.31 7.41
C ARG A 116 6.34 13.62 7.23
N LEU A 117 6.31 12.29 7.20
CA LEU A 117 5.06 11.54 7.19
C LEU A 117 4.26 11.74 8.48
N ARG A 118 4.92 11.81 9.64
CA ARG A 118 4.22 12.09 10.90
C ARG A 118 3.58 13.46 10.91
N GLU A 119 4.34 14.48 10.52
CA GLU A 119 3.85 15.86 10.43
C GLU A 119 2.63 15.94 9.51
N PHE A 120 2.69 15.26 8.35
CA PHE A 120 1.55 15.15 7.43
C PHE A 120 0.32 14.51 8.11
N LEU A 121 0.48 13.35 8.76
CA LEU A 121 -0.63 12.64 9.41
C LEU A 121 -1.21 13.41 10.60
N TYR A 122 -0.37 14.10 11.38
CA TYR A 122 -0.84 15.01 12.44
C TYR A 122 -1.68 16.15 11.87
N ALA A 123 -1.27 16.75 10.75
CA ALA A 123 -1.99 17.85 10.12
C ALA A 123 -3.34 17.42 9.51
N GLU A 124 -3.44 16.18 9.00
CA GLU A 124 -4.70 15.66 8.45
C GLU A 124 -5.79 15.48 9.53
N ASN A 125 -5.42 15.26 10.80
CA ASN A 125 -6.35 15.15 11.94
C ASN A 125 -7.50 14.14 11.70
N ILE A 126 -7.15 12.97 11.14
CA ILE A 126 -8.08 11.88 10.79
C ILE A 126 -8.01 10.72 11.77
N LYS A 127 -9.07 9.90 11.79
CA LYS A 127 -9.17 8.65 12.57
C LYS A 127 -9.25 7.43 11.64
N ASN A 128 -9.11 6.24 12.22
CA ASN A 128 -9.13 4.97 11.50
C ASN A 128 -8.21 4.99 10.28
N ILE A 129 -6.96 5.38 10.52
CA ILE A 129 -5.94 5.52 9.49
C ILE A 129 -5.44 4.14 9.12
N VAL A 130 -5.34 3.86 7.83
CA VAL A 130 -4.64 2.68 7.33
C VAL A 130 -3.47 3.18 6.49
N LEU A 131 -2.27 3.07 7.04
CA LEU A 131 -1.05 3.52 6.41
C LEU A 131 -0.37 2.34 5.69
N SER A 132 -0.46 2.31 4.38
CA SER A 132 0.10 1.26 3.52
C SER A 132 1.41 1.71 2.89
N ARG A 133 2.39 0.81 2.80
CA ARG A 133 3.62 1.04 2.02
C ARG A 133 3.53 0.33 0.68
N VAL A 134 3.84 1.03 -0.41
CA VAL A 134 3.99 0.47 -1.75
C VAL A 134 5.26 1.03 -2.39
N ASP A 135 6.01 0.21 -3.11
CA ASP A 135 7.18 0.69 -3.87
C ASP A 135 6.70 1.29 -5.22
N SER A 136 7.39 2.32 -5.72
CA SER A 136 6.90 3.19 -6.81
C SER A 136 6.79 2.54 -8.19
N ASP A 137 7.39 1.36 -8.33
CA ASP A 137 7.48 0.57 -9.53
C ASP A 137 6.75 -0.78 -9.45
N ASP A 138 6.07 -1.02 -8.33
CA ASP A 138 5.16 -2.14 -8.17
C ASP A 138 3.72 -1.69 -8.44
N THR A 139 2.74 -2.59 -8.31
CA THR A 139 1.32 -2.25 -8.38
C THR A 139 0.47 -3.10 -7.44
N ILE A 140 -0.78 -2.72 -7.27
CA ILE A 140 -1.78 -3.41 -6.44
C ILE A 140 -3.03 -3.70 -7.27
N ALA A 141 -3.78 -4.74 -6.89
CA ALA A 141 -5.05 -5.04 -7.53
C ALA A 141 -6.07 -3.91 -7.31
N ILE A 142 -7.04 -3.73 -8.22
CA ILE A 142 -8.08 -2.68 -8.16
C ILE A 142 -8.99 -2.80 -6.93
N ASP A 143 -9.07 -3.97 -6.32
CA ASP A 143 -9.87 -4.27 -5.11
C ASP A 143 -9.00 -4.34 -3.85
N TYR A 144 -7.71 -3.99 -3.93
CA TYR A 144 -6.76 -4.09 -2.82
C TYR A 144 -7.24 -3.32 -1.59
N ILE A 145 -7.66 -2.05 -1.77
CA ILE A 145 -8.08 -1.20 -0.65
C ILE A 145 -9.41 -1.67 -0.05
N GLU A 146 -10.33 -2.17 -0.87
CA GLU A 146 -11.58 -2.77 -0.39
C GLU A 146 -11.29 -4.02 0.46
N ASN A 147 -10.41 -4.90 -0.02
CA ASN A 147 -10.01 -6.11 0.67
C ASN A 147 -9.29 -5.82 1.99
N LEU A 148 -8.47 -4.77 2.03
CA LEU A 148 -7.82 -4.29 3.23
C LEU A 148 -8.82 -3.70 4.23
N ASN A 149 -9.77 -2.90 3.75
CA ASN A 149 -10.80 -2.28 4.58
C ASN A 149 -11.71 -3.31 5.26
N ARG A 150 -11.97 -4.46 4.63
CA ARG A 150 -12.73 -5.56 5.26
C ARG A 150 -12.05 -6.08 6.53
N ASP A 151 -10.74 -6.31 6.50
CA ASP A 151 -9.99 -6.72 7.69
C ASP A 151 -9.96 -5.61 8.74
N VAL A 152 -9.82 -4.35 8.32
CA VAL A 152 -9.80 -3.20 9.22
C VAL A 152 -11.15 -2.99 9.90
N ALA A 153 -12.26 -3.17 9.20
CA ALA A 153 -13.60 -3.11 9.78
C ALA A 153 -13.75 -4.14 10.91
N ALA A 154 -13.33 -5.39 10.67
CA ALA A 154 -13.34 -6.43 11.70
C ALA A 154 -12.45 -6.08 12.91
N LEU A 155 -11.30 -5.43 12.69
CA LEU A 155 -10.45 -4.94 13.77
C LEU A 155 -11.14 -3.83 14.58
N ILE A 156 -11.84 -2.92 13.92
CA ILE A 156 -12.59 -1.84 14.58
C ILE A 156 -13.72 -2.41 15.44
N GLU A 157 -14.48 -3.37 14.91
CA GLU A 157 -15.54 -4.08 15.63
C GLU A 157 -14.99 -4.83 16.85
N ALA A 158 -13.79 -5.41 16.74
CA ALA A 158 -13.09 -6.05 17.86
C ALA A 158 -12.49 -5.06 18.87
N GLY A 159 -12.63 -3.75 18.66
CA GLY A 159 -12.10 -2.72 19.55
C GLY A 159 -10.59 -2.54 19.48
N GLU A 160 -9.93 -3.08 18.44
CA GLU A 160 -8.49 -2.93 18.24
C GLU A 160 -8.14 -1.46 17.98
N ARG A 161 -7.02 -1.01 18.54
CA ARG A 161 -6.55 0.38 18.38
C ARG A 161 -5.44 0.50 17.35
N ARG A 162 -4.68 -0.58 17.14
CA ARG A 162 -3.53 -0.61 16.25
C ARG A 162 -3.19 -2.03 15.82
N ARG A 163 -3.00 -2.26 14.53
CA ARG A 163 -2.62 -3.58 14.02
C ARG A 163 -1.85 -3.48 12.71
N TYR A 164 -0.87 -4.37 12.53
CA TYR A 164 -0.24 -4.57 11.24
C TYR A 164 -1.02 -5.58 10.39
N ILE A 165 -1.07 -5.34 9.09
CA ILE A 165 -1.74 -6.21 8.12
C ILE A 165 -0.77 -6.45 6.97
N VAL A 166 -0.59 -7.70 6.56
CA VAL A 166 0.30 -8.09 5.46
C VAL A 166 -0.52 -8.67 4.32
N ALA A 167 -0.40 -8.10 3.12
CA ALA A 167 -1.00 -8.66 1.92
C ALA A 167 -0.16 -9.86 1.45
N CYS A 168 -0.66 -11.08 1.66
CA CYS A 168 0.14 -12.28 1.46
C CYS A 168 0.18 -12.76 0.01
N ASN A 169 -0.81 -12.41 -0.81
CA ASN A 169 -0.89 -12.85 -2.20
C ASN A 169 -0.27 -11.81 -3.12
N GLY A 170 0.57 -12.27 -4.03
CA GLY A 170 1.28 -11.42 -4.95
C GLY A 170 1.62 -12.11 -6.25
N PHE A 171 2.16 -11.31 -7.16
CA PHE A 171 2.67 -11.74 -8.45
C PHE A 171 4.03 -11.10 -8.70
N VAL A 172 4.86 -11.76 -9.49
CA VAL A 172 6.10 -11.19 -10.00
C VAL A 172 6.12 -11.38 -11.51
N THR A 173 6.35 -10.31 -12.27
CA THR A 173 6.35 -10.38 -13.73
C THR A 173 7.49 -9.57 -14.35
N ASN A 174 8.04 -10.07 -15.46
CA ASN A 174 8.93 -9.31 -16.35
C ASN A 174 8.21 -8.86 -17.64
N LEU A 175 6.88 -8.83 -17.62
CA LEU A 175 5.98 -8.53 -18.75
C LEU A 175 6.02 -9.54 -19.90
N THR A 176 6.73 -10.65 -19.77
CA THR A 176 6.68 -11.81 -20.70
C THR A 176 6.23 -13.07 -19.97
N GLU A 177 6.72 -13.24 -18.74
CA GLU A 177 6.35 -14.30 -17.82
C GLU A 177 5.80 -13.70 -16.52
N ILE A 178 4.94 -14.45 -15.85
CA ILE A 178 4.39 -14.11 -14.54
C ILE A 178 4.43 -15.34 -13.63
N GLN A 179 4.72 -15.09 -12.35
CA GLN A 179 4.68 -16.08 -11.28
C GLN A 179 3.71 -15.62 -10.21
N SER A 180 2.85 -16.52 -9.73
CA SER A 180 2.12 -16.29 -8.48
C SER A 180 3.06 -16.48 -7.29
N LEU A 181 2.80 -15.72 -6.23
CA LEU A 181 3.61 -15.66 -5.04
C LEU A 181 2.70 -15.57 -3.82
N TYR A 182 2.88 -16.48 -2.86
CA TYR A 182 2.41 -16.28 -1.49
C TYR A 182 3.62 -15.89 -0.65
N HIS A 183 3.55 -14.78 0.08
CA HIS A 183 4.63 -14.31 0.93
C HIS A 183 4.09 -13.59 2.18
N ASN A 184 4.17 -14.24 3.34
CA ASN A 184 3.67 -13.69 4.62
C ASN A 184 4.59 -12.62 5.27
N CYS A 185 5.70 -12.27 4.62
CA CYS A 185 6.72 -11.32 5.10
C CYS A 185 7.15 -10.37 3.96
N CYS A 186 6.19 -9.99 3.11
CA CYS A 186 6.41 -9.15 1.93
C CYS A 186 6.55 -7.65 2.29
N PRO A 187 7.00 -6.78 1.36
CA PRO A 187 7.07 -5.35 1.60
C PRO A 187 5.70 -4.63 1.60
N PHE A 188 4.63 -5.29 1.15
CA PHE A 188 3.25 -4.77 1.10
C PHE A 188 2.56 -4.93 2.47
N VAL A 189 2.97 -4.05 3.38
CA VAL A 189 2.50 -4.01 4.77
C VAL A 189 1.68 -2.75 4.98
N SER A 190 0.60 -2.90 5.75
CA SER A 190 -0.27 -1.80 6.18
C SER A 190 -0.29 -1.72 7.70
N LEU A 191 -0.45 -0.51 8.23
CA LEU A 191 -0.58 -0.22 9.65
C LEU A 191 -1.93 0.46 9.89
N TYR A 192 -2.84 -0.23 10.55
CA TYR A 192 -4.08 0.35 11.05
C TYR A 192 -3.84 1.09 12.37
N ILE A 193 -4.40 2.29 12.52
CA ILE A 193 -4.33 3.14 13.71
C ILE A 193 -5.70 3.82 13.92
N LYS A 194 -6.37 3.54 15.05
CA LYS A 194 -7.68 4.14 15.37
C LYS A 194 -7.61 5.63 15.63
N ASP A 195 -6.78 6.02 16.60
CA ASP A 195 -6.48 7.41 16.95
C ASP A 195 -4.98 7.60 16.72
N TYR A 196 -4.59 8.58 15.90
CA TYR A 196 -3.20 8.75 15.49
C TYR A 196 -2.27 8.93 16.70
N ASP A 197 -1.26 8.07 16.82
CA ASP A 197 -0.33 8.00 17.97
C ASP A 197 1.11 8.38 17.62
N GLY A 198 1.34 8.93 16.41
CA GLY A 198 2.69 9.24 15.91
C GLY A 198 3.41 8.07 15.25
N SER A 199 2.84 6.86 15.25
CA SER A 199 3.44 5.70 14.58
C SER A 199 3.35 5.84 13.05
N VAL A 200 4.40 5.43 12.34
CA VAL A 200 4.40 5.32 10.87
C VAL A 200 4.93 3.97 10.39
N ILE A 201 4.61 3.62 9.14
CA ILE A 201 4.97 2.33 8.54
C ILE A 201 6.50 2.12 8.41
N TYR A 202 7.29 3.20 8.50
CA TYR A 202 8.76 3.17 8.46
C TYR A 202 9.44 3.03 9.83
N ASP A 203 8.68 2.93 10.92
CA ASP A 203 9.25 2.81 12.29
C ASP A 203 9.84 1.44 12.61
N PHE A 204 9.73 0.51 11.66
CA PHE A 204 10.29 -0.82 11.81
C PHE A 204 10.78 -1.36 10.46
N GLU A 205 11.65 -2.34 10.55
CA GLU A 205 12.10 -3.09 9.39
C GLU A 205 11.03 -4.10 8.96
N HIS A 206 10.44 -3.92 7.78
CA HIS A 206 9.36 -4.78 7.27
C HIS A 206 9.69 -6.28 7.26
N LEU A 207 10.96 -6.66 7.09
CA LEU A 207 11.40 -8.07 7.17
C LEU A 207 11.20 -8.71 8.56
N LYS A 208 10.90 -7.91 9.59
CA LYS A 208 10.59 -8.34 10.95
C LYS A 208 9.08 -8.31 11.26
N ILE A 209 8.22 -8.17 10.25
CA ILE A 209 6.78 -7.99 10.44
C ILE A 209 6.12 -9.15 11.18
N LEU A 210 6.57 -10.40 10.97
CA LEU A 210 6.01 -11.56 11.67
C LEU A 210 6.20 -11.49 13.20
N GLY A 211 7.29 -10.88 13.68
CA GLY A 211 7.50 -10.63 15.11
C GLY A 211 6.56 -9.58 15.71
N ARG A 212 5.70 -8.95 14.89
CA ARG A 212 4.67 -7.99 15.31
C ARG A 212 3.26 -8.58 15.32
N ASN A 213 3.12 -9.90 15.09
CA ASN A 213 1.84 -10.61 15.03
C ASN A 213 0.82 -9.93 14.09
N PRO A 214 1.13 -9.83 12.78
CA PRO A 214 0.27 -9.15 11.83
C PRO A 214 -0.96 -10.00 11.51
N VAL A 215 -2.04 -9.34 11.06
CA VAL A 215 -3.12 -10.01 10.33
C VAL A 215 -2.60 -10.38 8.94
N LEU A 216 -2.78 -11.64 8.55
CA LEU A 216 -2.38 -12.13 7.24
C LEU A 216 -3.57 -12.00 6.28
N ASN A 217 -3.57 -10.95 5.46
CA ASN A 217 -4.62 -10.69 4.50
C ASN A 217 -4.36 -11.53 3.23
N GLN A 218 -5.26 -12.47 2.95
CA GLN A 218 -5.17 -13.37 1.80
C GLN A 218 -6.04 -12.91 0.61
N ASN A 219 -6.69 -11.76 0.71
CA ASN A 219 -7.60 -11.28 -0.33
C ASN A 219 -6.98 -10.13 -1.15
N SER A 220 -6.14 -9.32 -0.51
CA SER A 220 -5.41 -8.21 -1.12
C SER A 220 -4.23 -8.78 -1.91
N SER A 221 -4.17 -8.41 -3.19
CA SER A 221 -3.13 -8.89 -4.10
C SER A 221 -2.25 -7.75 -4.59
N TRP A 222 -0.96 -8.00 -4.71
CA TRP A 222 0.02 -7.06 -5.25
C TRP A 222 0.80 -7.66 -6.42
N MET A 223 1.54 -6.83 -7.17
CA MET A 223 2.39 -7.31 -8.25
C MET A 223 3.70 -6.52 -8.28
N GLN A 224 4.81 -7.26 -8.29
CA GLN A 224 6.14 -6.73 -8.51
C GLN A 224 6.48 -6.75 -9.98
N ILE A 225 6.91 -5.60 -10.50
CA ILE A 225 7.20 -5.42 -11.92
C ILE A 225 8.70 -5.35 -12.10
N ILE A 226 9.24 -6.36 -12.77
CA ILE A 226 10.64 -6.47 -13.12
C ILE A 226 10.88 -5.60 -14.35
N HIS A 227 11.53 -4.45 -14.16
CA HIS A 227 11.99 -3.56 -15.22
C HIS A 227 13.49 -3.24 -15.10
N GLY A 228 14.13 -2.92 -16.22
CA GLY A 228 15.58 -2.71 -16.39
C GLY A 228 16.42 -2.56 -15.11
N SER A 229 16.41 -1.38 -14.49
CA SER A 229 17.35 -0.96 -13.44
C SER A 229 17.11 -1.55 -12.04
N ASN A 230 16.09 -2.37 -11.83
CA ASN A 230 15.78 -2.84 -10.48
C ASN A 230 16.78 -3.91 -10.01
N ILE A 231 17.39 -3.69 -8.85
CA ILE A 231 18.55 -4.46 -8.34
C ILE A 231 18.14 -5.87 -7.85
N ALA A 232 16.86 -6.09 -7.57
CA ALA A 232 16.31 -7.34 -7.05
C ALA A 232 15.70 -8.27 -8.13
N ASN A 233 15.84 -7.91 -9.41
CA ASN A 233 15.07 -8.44 -10.52
C ASN A 233 15.52 -9.78 -11.07
N LYS A 234 15.00 -10.88 -10.53
CA LYS A 234 14.87 -12.13 -11.30
C LYS A 234 13.59 -12.84 -10.90
N LEU A 235 12.90 -13.40 -11.90
CA LEU A 235 11.94 -14.46 -11.64
C LEU A 235 12.61 -15.56 -10.83
N HIS A 236 11.89 -16.10 -9.87
CA HIS A 236 12.42 -17.09 -8.96
C HIS A 236 12.54 -18.43 -9.68
N ARG A 237 13.78 -18.94 -9.80
CA ARG A 237 14.07 -20.16 -10.57
C ARG A 237 13.55 -21.47 -9.94
N LYS A 238 13.18 -21.48 -8.66
CA LYS A 238 12.67 -22.67 -7.95
C LYS A 238 11.66 -22.27 -6.89
N SER A 239 10.63 -23.09 -6.70
CA SER A 239 9.81 -23.09 -5.50
C SER A 239 10.71 -23.40 -4.30
N ARG A 240 10.99 -22.39 -3.48
CA ARG A 240 11.64 -22.60 -2.18
C ARG A 240 10.53 -22.92 -1.19
N PHE A 241 10.34 -24.19 -0.88
CA PHE A 241 9.66 -24.57 0.36
C PHE A 241 10.72 -24.65 1.44
N ASP A 242 10.83 -23.61 2.26
CA ASP A 242 11.57 -23.69 3.51
C ASP A 242 10.58 -24.14 4.59
N SER A 243 10.62 -25.40 5.00
CA SER A 243 9.63 -25.99 5.92
C SER A 243 9.78 -25.47 7.36
N ASP A 244 10.94 -24.89 7.68
CA ASP A 244 11.34 -24.57 9.05
C ASP A 244 11.41 -23.06 9.32
N ASP A 245 11.21 -22.22 8.29
CA ASP A 245 11.13 -20.77 8.46
C ASP A 245 9.67 -20.35 8.74
N VAL A 246 9.47 -19.57 9.80
CA VAL A 246 8.19 -18.89 10.09
C VAL A 246 7.78 -18.01 8.90
N ARG A 247 8.76 -17.58 8.09
CA ARG A 247 8.55 -16.94 6.80
C ARG A 247 8.19 -17.99 5.75
N LYS A 248 6.94 -17.93 5.31
CA LYS A 248 6.43 -18.79 4.26
C LYS A 248 6.40 -18.02 2.96
N MET A 249 7.21 -18.48 2.00
CA MET A 249 7.20 -18.02 0.62
C MET A 249 6.89 -19.20 -0.29
N ILE A 250 5.76 -19.18 -1.00
CA ILE A 250 5.42 -20.19 -2.01
C ILE A 250 5.40 -19.51 -3.37
N ILE A 251 6.14 -20.07 -4.32
CA ILE A 251 6.28 -19.53 -5.67
C ILE A 251 5.64 -20.50 -6.66
N GLY A 252 4.76 -20.00 -7.51
CA GLY A 252 4.14 -20.73 -8.61
C GLY A 252 5.08 -20.92 -9.81
N PRO A 253 4.64 -21.68 -10.83
CA PRO A 253 5.40 -21.82 -12.07
C PRO A 253 5.53 -20.48 -12.82
N ASN A 254 6.54 -20.36 -13.68
CA ASN A 254 6.57 -19.33 -14.71
C ASN A 254 5.48 -19.63 -15.74
N LEU A 255 4.59 -18.67 -15.98
CA LEU A 255 3.54 -18.78 -16.99
C LEU A 255 3.62 -17.62 -17.98
N PRO A 256 3.23 -17.81 -19.26
CA PRO A 256 3.13 -16.71 -20.21
C PRO A 256 2.09 -15.68 -19.78
N VAL A 257 2.43 -14.40 -19.83
CA VAL A 257 1.53 -13.30 -19.42
C VAL A 257 0.23 -13.27 -20.24
N GLU A 258 0.29 -13.64 -21.52
CA GLU A 258 -0.83 -13.56 -22.46
C GLU A 258 -1.99 -14.49 -22.07
N THR A 259 -1.68 -15.55 -21.32
CA THR A 259 -2.67 -16.57 -20.92
C THR A 259 -2.89 -16.62 -19.41
N SER A 260 -2.06 -15.92 -18.63
CA SER A 260 -1.99 -16.07 -17.17
C SER A 260 -2.00 -14.76 -16.40
N TRP A 261 -2.37 -13.65 -17.05
CA TRP A 261 -2.51 -12.37 -16.38
C TRP A 261 -3.61 -12.42 -15.30
N PRO A 262 -3.31 -12.07 -14.05
CA PRO A 262 -4.28 -12.16 -12.97
C PRO A 262 -5.39 -11.13 -13.09
N ALA A 263 -6.60 -11.52 -12.73
CA ALA A 263 -7.73 -10.60 -12.61
C ALA A 263 -7.43 -9.50 -11.57
N GLY A 264 -8.03 -8.33 -11.77
CA GLY A 264 -7.87 -7.18 -10.89
C GLY A 264 -6.59 -6.36 -11.12
N PHE A 265 -5.74 -6.73 -12.09
CA PHE A 265 -4.57 -5.96 -12.49
C PHE A 265 -4.72 -5.44 -13.92
N PHE A 266 -4.14 -4.27 -14.20
CA PHE A 266 -4.14 -3.67 -15.53
C PHE A 266 -3.34 -4.50 -16.53
N GLY A 267 -3.95 -4.87 -17.64
CA GLY A 267 -3.33 -5.70 -18.68
C GLY A 267 -2.23 -4.96 -19.46
N ILE A 268 -1.35 -5.76 -20.08
CA ILE A 268 -0.18 -5.30 -20.85
C ILE A 268 -0.59 -4.46 -22.07
N ASP A 269 -1.73 -4.76 -22.69
CA ASP A 269 -2.24 -4.08 -23.90
C ASP A 269 -2.61 -2.61 -23.67
N SER A 270 -2.52 -2.14 -22.44
CA SER A 270 -2.85 -0.77 -22.05
C SER A 270 -1.64 0.13 -21.82
N GLN A 271 -0.42 -0.34 -22.16
CA GLN A 271 0.76 0.50 -22.21
C GLN A 271 0.74 1.35 -23.49
N PRO A 272 0.96 2.68 -23.42
CA PRO A 272 1.17 3.47 -24.63
C PRO A 272 2.38 2.94 -25.41
N GLN A 273 2.19 2.70 -26.71
CA GLN A 273 3.27 2.36 -27.65
C GLN A 273 4.29 3.49 -27.75
#